data_AF-A0A8J4TQ95-F1
#
_entry.id   AF-A0A8J4TQ95-F1
#
_cell.length_a   1.000
_cell.length_b   1.000
_cell.length_c   1.000
_cell.angle_alpha   90.00
_cell.angle_beta   90.00
_cell.angle_gamma   90.00
#
_symmetry.space_group_name_H-M   'P 1'
#
loop_
_entity.id
_entity.type
_entity.pdbx_description
1 polymer ?
#
loop_
_entity_poly.entity_id
_entity_poly.type
_entity_poly.pdbx_seq_one_letter_code
_entity_poly.pdbx_strand_id
1 'polypeptide(L)'
;KRCLTMAMEYLKIGLGIEPKGFKVIKQYSDSYNRKATVGDLFIAERGAKIYHAGVYCSEEEIIHFTPCSTDSVGSLNAACSFSSDCKGIISKVSVKTFSQGKKFAVFRKIGEIPCSFKEDVFEAMQTTPLYDVVKNNCVHFALGLLKITLQ
;
A
#
# COMPACT_ATOMS: atom_id res chain seq x y z
N LYS A 1 25.79 2.13 0.31
CA LYS A 1 25.31 1.63 -1.00
C LYS A 1 23.97 0.88 -0.91
N ARG A 2 23.76 -0.10 -0.01
CA ARG A 2 22.48 -0.84 0.16
C ARG A 2 21.24 0.01 0.48
N CYS A 3 21.37 1.06 1.29
CA CYS A 3 20.22 1.90 1.68
C CYS A 3 19.58 2.65 0.49
N LEU A 4 20.40 3.04 -0.50
CA LEU A 4 19.94 3.73 -1.72
C LEU A 4 19.21 2.79 -2.68
N THR A 5 19.64 1.53 -2.79
CA THR A 5 18.98 0.52 -3.64
C THR A 5 17.62 0.11 -3.08
N MET A 6 17.48 -0.04 -1.76
CA MET A 6 16.17 -0.31 -1.17
C MET A 6 15.20 0.85 -1.41
N ALA A 7 15.61 2.09 -1.10
CA ALA A 7 14.80 3.28 -1.33
C ALA A 7 14.31 3.40 -2.78
N MET A 8 15.17 3.06 -3.76
CA MET A 8 14.82 3.02 -5.18
C MET A 8 13.74 1.99 -5.52
N GLU A 9 13.73 0.80 -4.91
CA GLU A 9 12.70 -0.22 -5.14
C GLU A 9 11.35 0.18 -4.51
N TYR A 10 11.35 0.81 -3.33
CA TYR A 10 10.13 1.40 -2.74
C TYR A 10 9.56 2.52 -3.63
N LEU A 11 10.44 3.35 -4.19
CA LEU A 11 10.07 4.39 -5.16
C LEU A 11 9.49 3.79 -6.45
N LYS A 12 10.03 2.68 -6.95
CA LYS A 12 9.50 1.99 -8.14
C LYS A 12 8.05 1.55 -7.93
N ILE A 13 7.74 0.94 -6.79
CA ILE A 13 6.36 0.56 -6.43
C ILE A 13 5.48 1.80 -6.32
N GLY A 14 6.00 2.83 -5.64
CA GLY A 14 5.37 4.14 -5.54
C GLY A 14 5.28 4.90 -6.86
N LEU A 15 5.82 4.37 -7.97
CA LEU A 15 5.69 4.88 -9.34
C LEU A 15 4.92 3.91 -10.25
N GLY A 16 4.43 2.80 -9.70
CA GLY A 16 3.70 1.76 -10.44
C GLY A 16 4.56 0.83 -11.28
N ILE A 17 5.86 0.82 -11.06
CA ILE A 17 6.79 -0.12 -11.71
C ILE A 17 6.73 -1.45 -10.94
N GLU A 18 6.77 -2.55 -11.68
CA GLU A 18 6.77 -3.91 -11.13
C GLU A 18 7.89 -4.10 -10.09
N PRO A 19 7.57 -4.43 -8.83
CA PRO A 19 8.57 -4.77 -7.84
C PRO A 19 9.16 -6.16 -8.04
N LYS A 20 10.46 -6.29 -7.75
CA LYS A 20 11.10 -7.61 -7.65
C LYS A 20 10.36 -8.50 -6.63
N GLY A 21 10.23 -9.78 -6.95
CA GLY A 21 9.56 -10.75 -6.08
C GLY A 21 8.04 -10.76 -6.23
N PHE A 22 7.50 -10.08 -7.25
CA PHE A 22 6.09 -10.13 -7.59
C PHE A 22 5.90 -10.55 -9.05
N LYS A 23 4.72 -11.08 -9.36
CA LYS A 23 4.21 -11.21 -10.72
C LYS A 23 3.11 -10.18 -10.96
N VAL A 24 3.08 -9.62 -12.16
CA VAL A 24 2.00 -8.73 -12.59
C VAL A 24 0.71 -9.52 -12.81
N ILE A 25 -0.33 -9.23 -12.04
CA ILE A 25 -1.68 -9.75 -12.25
C ILE A 25 -2.48 -8.84 -13.19
N LYS A 26 -2.27 -7.53 -13.03
CA LYS A 26 -2.91 -6.46 -13.77
C LYS A 26 -2.02 -5.23 -13.77
N GLN A 27 -1.89 -4.60 -14.94
CA GLN A 27 -1.34 -3.24 -15.06
C GLN A 27 -2.47 -2.22 -15.15
N TYR A 28 -2.22 -1.02 -14.61
CA TYR A 28 -3.07 0.18 -14.58
C TYR A 28 -4.17 0.25 -15.65
N SER A 29 -5.32 -0.34 -15.32
CA SER A 29 -6.49 -0.34 -16.19
C SER A 29 -7.74 -0.24 -15.33
N ASP A 30 -8.84 0.19 -15.95
CA ASP A 30 -10.11 0.47 -15.27
C ASP A 30 -10.95 -0.81 -15.07
N SER A 31 -10.65 -1.89 -15.79
CA SER A 31 -11.40 -3.16 -15.74
C SER A 31 -10.70 -4.22 -14.89
N TYR A 32 -11.35 -4.68 -13.83
CA TYR A 32 -10.84 -5.76 -12.97
C TYR A 32 -11.75 -6.99 -13.02
N ASN A 33 -11.48 -7.85 -14.01
CA ASN A 33 -12.32 -9.01 -14.28
C ASN A 33 -11.79 -10.29 -13.60
N ARG A 34 -10.75 -10.17 -12.77
CA ARG A 34 -10.10 -11.28 -12.09
C ARG A 34 -10.42 -11.23 -10.60
N LYS A 35 -10.56 -12.39 -9.96
CA LYS A 35 -10.74 -12.47 -8.52
C LYS A 35 -9.41 -12.17 -7.82
N ALA A 36 -9.40 -11.15 -6.98
CA ALA A 36 -8.28 -10.87 -6.09
C ALA A 36 -8.08 -12.01 -5.09
N THR A 37 -6.83 -12.25 -4.71
CA THR A 37 -6.48 -13.25 -3.71
C THR A 37 -5.81 -12.60 -2.52
N VAL A 38 -5.93 -13.24 -1.36
CA VAL A 38 -5.25 -12.82 -0.13
C VAL A 38 -3.76 -12.61 -0.40
N GLY A 39 -3.24 -11.45 0.00
CA GLY A 39 -1.85 -11.05 -0.21
C GLY A 39 -1.55 -10.40 -1.56
N ASP A 40 -2.55 -10.19 -2.43
CA ASP A 40 -2.37 -9.35 -3.62
C ASP A 40 -2.09 -7.90 -3.20
N LEU A 41 -1.01 -7.33 -3.74
CA LEU A 41 -0.61 -5.94 -3.56
C LEU A 41 -1.32 -5.07 -4.60
N PHE A 42 -2.13 -4.13 -4.12
CA PHE A 42 -2.84 -3.15 -4.93
C PHE A 42 -2.11 -1.82 -4.91
N ILE A 43 -1.86 -1.26 -6.09
CA ILE A 43 -1.28 0.08 -6.25
C ILE A 43 -2.26 0.95 -7.05
N ALA A 44 -2.93 1.89 -6.38
CA ALA A 44 -3.91 2.78 -7.00
C ALA A 44 -3.33 4.19 -7.21
N GLU A 45 -3.70 4.82 -8.32
CA GLU A 45 -3.35 6.22 -8.60
C GLU A 45 -4.23 7.17 -7.77
N ARG A 46 -3.63 8.17 -7.11
CA ARG A 46 -4.33 9.15 -6.27
C ARG A 46 -4.27 10.60 -6.76
N GLY A 47 -3.51 10.88 -7.81
CA GLY A 47 -3.25 12.23 -8.32
C GLY A 47 -1.96 12.26 -9.13
N ALA A 48 -1.32 13.43 -9.27
CA ALA A 48 -0.13 13.70 -10.09
C ALA A 48 1.06 12.71 -9.90
N LYS A 49 0.92 11.49 -10.44
CA LYS A 49 1.85 10.35 -10.29
C LYS A 49 2.13 9.94 -8.83
N ILE A 50 1.19 10.19 -7.92
CA ILE A 50 1.25 9.68 -6.55
C ILE A 50 0.43 8.40 -6.50
N TYR A 51 1.07 7.34 -6.03
CA TYR A 51 0.46 6.03 -5.93
C TYR A 51 0.27 5.64 -4.47
N HIS A 52 -0.82 4.93 -4.20
CA HIS A 52 -1.20 4.47 -2.88
C HIS A 52 -1.26 2.95 -2.86
N ALA A 53 -0.63 2.35 -1.85
CA ALA A 53 -0.50 0.91 -1.71
C ALA A 53 -1.44 0.34 -0.65
N GLY A 54 -1.92 -0.88 -0.89
CA GLY A 54 -2.69 -1.67 0.05
C GLY A 54 -2.62 -3.15 -0.29
N VAL A 55 -3.01 -4.01 0.65
CA VAL A 55 -2.99 -5.46 0.46
C VAL A 55 -4.40 -6.03 0.58
N TYR A 56 -4.78 -6.89 -0.35
CA TYR A 56 -6.04 -7.61 -0.28
C TYR A 56 -6.03 -8.62 0.87
N CYS A 57 -6.94 -8.48 1.83
CA CYS A 57 -6.91 -9.29 3.06
C CYS A 57 -8.04 -10.34 3.16
N SER A 58 -9.24 -10.01 2.68
CA SER A 58 -10.44 -10.86 2.79
C SER A 58 -11.57 -10.23 2.01
N GLU A 59 -12.55 -11.00 1.53
CA GLU A 59 -13.91 -10.49 1.19
C GLU A 59 -14.00 -9.15 0.43
N GLU A 60 -13.21 -8.95 -0.63
CA GLU A 60 -13.16 -7.69 -1.39
C GLU A 60 -12.65 -6.48 -0.62
N GLU A 61 -11.95 -6.70 0.48
CA GLU A 61 -11.33 -5.70 1.32
C GLU A 61 -9.82 -5.60 1.10
N ILE A 62 -9.36 -4.36 1.15
CA ILE A 62 -7.96 -3.97 1.11
C ILE A 62 -7.63 -3.29 2.44
N ILE A 63 -6.62 -3.82 3.14
CA ILE A 63 -5.99 -3.11 4.25
C ILE A 63 -4.94 -2.14 3.72
N HIS A 64 -4.96 -0.91 4.22
CA HIS A 64 -4.03 0.13 3.79
C HIS A 64 -3.71 1.12 4.91
N PHE A 65 -2.63 1.87 4.73
CA PHE A 65 -2.12 2.81 5.72
C PHE A 65 -2.04 4.22 5.15
N THR A 66 -2.63 5.20 5.83
CA THR A 66 -2.75 6.59 5.36
C THR A 66 -2.35 7.59 6.45
N PRO A 67 -1.94 8.82 6.12
CA PRO A 67 -1.74 9.85 7.14
C PRO A 67 -3.09 10.23 7.78
N CYS A 68 -3.10 10.40 9.11
CA CYS A 68 -4.25 10.96 9.82
C CYS A 68 -4.35 12.44 9.46
N SER A 69 -5.32 12.78 8.62
CA SER A 69 -5.62 14.18 8.28
C SER A 69 -6.59 14.69 9.34
N THR A 70 -6.15 15.55 10.25
CA THR A 70 -7.03 16.15 11.26
C THR A 70 -8.00 17.20 10.71
N ASP A 71 -7.89 17.54 9.43
CA ASP A 71 -8.72 18.58 8.82
C ASP A 71 -9.68 18.00 7.78
N SER A 72 -10.96 18.13 8.11
CA SER A 72 -12.11 17.87 7.26
C SER A 72 -11.93 18.46 5.84
N VAL A 73 -12.34 17.69 4.83
CA VAL A 73 -12.61 18.10 3.44
C VAL A 73 -11.37 18.38 2.56
N GLY A 74 -11.00 17.37 1.76
CA GLY A 74 -10.75 17.57 0.33
C GLY A 74 -9.48 18.30 -0.12
N SER A 75 -8.53 18.64 0.76
CA SER A 75 -7.26 19.26 0.33
C SER A 75 -6.10 18.28 0.33
N LEU A 76 -5.55 18.07 -0.86
CA LEU A 76 -4.25 17.44 -1.17
C LEU A 76 -3.03 18.19 -0.56
N ASN A 77 -3.25 19.01 0.49
CA ASN A 77 -2.22 19.74 1.22
C ASN A 77 -1.64 18.96 2.42
N ALA A 78 -2.02 17.68 2.60
CA ALA A 78 -1.29 16.77 3.48
C ALA A 78 0.07 16.33 2.88
N ALA A 79 0.59 17.06 1.90
CA ALA A 79 2.00 17.03 1.58
C ALA A 79 2.76 17.70 2.73
N CYS A 80 3.75 16.98 3.25
CA CYS A 80 4.88 17.49 4.02
C CYS A 80 4.58 18.21 5.35
N SER A 81 4.33 17.42 6.38
CA SER A 81 5.24 17.54 7.52
C SER A 81 6.31 16.47 7.38
N PHE A 82 7.56 16.89 7.13
CA PHE A 82 8.74 16.09 7.51
C PHE A 82 8.88 16.00 9.04
N SER A 83 7.90 16.53 9.79
CA SER A 83 7.84 16.50 11.24
C SER A 83 7.32 15.15 11.74
N SER A 84 7.91 14.74 12.85
CA SER A 84 7.92 13.38 13.39
C SER A 84 6.63 12.88 14.03
N ASP A 85 5.55 13.69 14.07
CA ASP A 85 4.40 13.41 14.94
C ASP A 85 3.06 13.21 14.20
N CYS A 86 3.08 13.06 12.87
CA CYS A 86 1.87 12.72 12.11
C CYS A 86 1.44 11.28 12.44
N LYS A 87 0.31 11.09 13.13
CA LYS A 87 -0.28 9.75 13.30
C LYS A 87 -0.73 9.23 11.94
N GLY A 88 -0.62 7.93 11.72
CA GLY A 88 -1.25 7.29 10.58
C GLY A 88 -2.48 6.47 11.00
N ILE A 89 -3.32 6.17 10.02
CA ILE A 89 -4.54 5.40 10.16
C ILE A 89 -4.40 4.15 9.30
N ILE A 90 -4.58 2.99 9.92
CA ILE A 90 -4.71 1.70 9.25
C ILE A 90 -6.19 1.39 9.14
N SER A 91 -6.65 1.11 7.93
CA SER A 91 -8.07 0.85 7.66
C SER A 91 -8.25 -0.27 6.65
N LYS A 92 -9.38 -0.97 6.75
CA LYS A 92 -9.90 -1.87 5.71
C LYS A 92 -11.00 -1.16 4.93
N VAL A 93 -10.92 -1.22 3.61
CA VAL A 93 -11.92 -0.64 2.72
C VAL A 93 -12.16 -1.58 1.54
N SER A 94 -13.33 -1.49 0.90
CA SER A 94 -13.59 -2.27 -0.32
C SER A 94 -12.58 -1.94 -1.44
N VAL A 95 -12.34 -2.87 -2.37
CA VAL A 95 -11.52 -2.61 -3.58
C VAL A 95 -12.02 -1.38 -4.35
N LYS A 96 -13.34 -1.20 -4.43
CA LYS A 96 -13.97 -0.04 -5.07
C LYS A 96 -13.63 1.27 -4.34
N THR A 97 -13.73 1.28 -3.01
CA THR A 97 -13.39 2.44 -2.18
C THR A 97 -11.89 2.75 -2.23
N PHE A 98 -11.04 1.72 -2.25
CA PHE A 98 -9.59 1.88 -2.33
C PHE A 98 -9.14 2.53 -3.64
N SER A 99 -9.71 2.08 -4.76
CA SER A 99 -9.37 2.59 -6.10
C SER A 99 -10.01 3.94 -6.42
N GLN A 100 -11.13 4.29 -5.78
CA GLN A 100 -11.87 5.54 -6.03
C GLN A 100 -12.21 5.76 -7.52
N GLY A 101 -12.42 4.67 -8.27
CA GLY A 101 -12.67 4.73 -9.71
C GLY A 101 -11.45 5.14 -10.55
N LYS A 102 -10.24 5.14 -9.97
CA LYS A 102 -8.97 5.39 -10.65
C LYS A 102 -8.32 4.09 -11.11
N LYS A 103 -7.36 4.21 -12.01
CA LYS A 103 -6.51 3.10 -12.47
C LYS A 103 -5.73 2.53 -11.30
N PHE A 104 -5.62 1.22 -11.27
CA PHE A 104 -4.78 0.51 -10.32
C PHE A 104 -4.09 -0.69 -10.97
N ALA A 105 -2.93 -1.03 -10.42
CA ALA A 105 -2.21 -2.26 -10.70
C ALA A 105 -2.40 -3.26 -9.56
N VAL A 106 -2.29 -4.54 -9.91
CA VAL A 106 -2.31 -5.65 -8.95
C VAL A 106 -1.07 -6.50 -9.18
N PHE A 107 -0.30 -6.68 -8.12
CA PHE A 107 0.91 -7.49 -8.09
C PHE A 107 0.72 -8.63 -7.08
N ARG A 108 1.09 -9.85 -7.46
CA ARG A 108 1.04 -10.99 -6.55
C ARG A 108 2.45 -11.40 -6.16
N LYS A 109 2.70 -11.51 -4.86
CA LYS A 109 3.96 -12.01 -4.33
C LYS A 109 4.29 -13.37 -4.96
N ILE A 110 5.54 -13.56 -5.38
CA ILE A 110 6.07 -14.85 -5.80
C ILE A 110 6.39 -15.68 -4.55
N GLY A 111 5.97 -16.93 -4.57
CA GLY A 111 6.00 -17.82 -3.40
C GLY A 111 4.79 -17.62 -2.49
N GLU A 112 4.89 -18.11 -1.26
CA GLU A 112 3.76 -18.16 -0.33
C GLU A 112 3.56 -16.83 0.40
N ILE A 113 2.30 -16.59 0.78
CA ILE A 113 1.93 -15.54 1.73
C ILE A 113 2.29 -16.04 3.14
N PRO A 114 2.82 -15.19 4.03
CA PRO A 114 3.13 -15.59 5.40
C PRO A 114 1.93 -16.24 6.09
N CYS A 115 2.13 -17.37 6.78
CA CYS A 115 1.06 -18.03 7.53
C CYS A 115 0.46 -17.11 8.61
N SER A 116 1.24 -16.17 9.12
CA SER A 116 0.85 -15.15 10.10
C SER A 116 0.04 -13.99 9.50
N PHE A 117 -0.22 -13.97 8.19
CA PHE A 117 -0.74 -12.78 7.53
C PHE A 117 -2.07 -12.29 8.10
N LYS A 118 -2.96 -13.21 8.52
CA LYS A 118 -4.25 -12.82 9.10
C LYS A 118 -4.10 -12.21 10.49
N GLU A 119 -3.22 -12.80 11.30
CA GLU A 119 -2.87 -12.31 12.63
C GLU A 119 -2.17 -10.94 12.51
N ASP A 120 -1.20 -10.79 11.60
CA ASP A 120 -0.51 -9.53 11.32
C ASP A 120 -1.50 -8.43 10.90
N VAL A 121 -2.50 -8.76 10.07
CA VAL A 121 -3.58 -7.83 9.67
C VAL A 121 -4.44 -7.43 10.87
N PHE A 122 -4.79 -8.38 11.73
CA PHE A 122 -5.58 -8.11 12.94
C PHE A 122 -4.81 -7.20 13.90
N GLU A 123 -3.55 -7.53 14.19
CA GLU A 123 -2.67 -6.75 15.06
C GLU A 123 -2.44 -5.34 14.50
N ALA A 124 -2.17 -5.21 13.21
CA ALA A 124 -1.98 -3.92 12.56
C ALA A 124 -3.17 -2.97 12.80
N MET A 125 -4.40 -3.48 12.70
CA MET A 125 -5.62 -2.70 12.95
C MET A 125 -5.78 -2.23 14.40
N GLN A 126 -5.05 -2.82 15.36
CA GLN A 126 -5.05 -2.39 16.77
C GLN A 126 -4.01 -1.29 17.07
N THR A 127 -3.26 -0.85 16.06
CA THR A 127 -2.17 0.12 16.23
C THR A 127 -2.47 1.46 15.57
N THR A 128 -1.78 2.51 16.01
CA THR A 128 -1.81 3.85 15.40
C THR A 128 -0.38 4.35 15.17
N PRO A 129 0.37 3.73 14.22
CA PRO A 129 1.77 4.06 14.03
C PRO A 129 1.93 5.46 13.44
N LEU A 130 3.10 6.06 13.65
CA LEU A 130 3.44 7.35 13.05
C LEU A 130 3.63 7.20 11.53
N TYR A 131 3.05 8.11 10.76
CA TYR A 131 3.18 8.16 9.32
C TYR A 131 4.39 9.02 8.94
N ASP A 132 5.26 8.48 8.10
CA ASP A 132 6.41 9.16 7.52
C ASP A 132 6.44 8.87 6.02
N VAL A 133 6.39 9.92 5.20
CA VAL A 133 6.34 9.82 3.73
C VAL A 133 7.54 9.06 3.14
N VAL A 134 8.68 9.03 3.83
CA VAL A 134 9.91 8.34 3.39
C VAL A 134 10.08 6.99 4.08
N LYS A 135 9.84 6.88 5.39
CA LYS A 135 10.28 5.73 6.21
C LYS A 135 9.14 4.81 6.65
N ASN A 136 7.92 5.33 6.79
CA ASN A 136 6.78 4.56 7.27
C ASN A 136 5.51 5.05 6.58
N ASN A 137 5.32 4.63 5.33
CA ASN A 137 4.19 5.02 4.48
C ASN A 137 3.39 3.78 4.03
N CYS A 138 2.40 3.98 3.15
CA CYS A 138 1.55 2.92 2.65
C CYS A 138 2.32 1.76 1.99
N VAL A 139 3.42 2.04 1.28
CA VAL A 139 4.24 1.00 0.62
C VAL A 139 4.99 0.18 1.67
N HIS A 140 5.64 0.84 2.63
CA HIS A 140 6.36 0.16 3.71
C HIS A 140 5.43 -0.77 4.49
N PHE A 141 4.26 -0.25 4.85
CA PHE A 141 3.22 -1.02 5.51
C PHE A 141 2.80 -2.25 4.71
N ALA A 142 2.46 -2.07 3.42
CA ALA A 142 1.99 -3.16 2.58
C ALA A 142 3.05 -4.26 2.40
N LEU A 143 4.32 -3.89 2.18
CA LEU A 143 5.40 -4.87 2.06
C LEU A 143 5.74 -5.53 3.40
N GLY A 144 5.61 -4.80 4.52
CA GLY A 144 5.79 -5.33 5.86
C GLY A 144 4.80 -6.44 6.18
N LEU A 145 3.51 -6.26 5.85
CA LEU A 145 2.49 -7.31 5.97
C LEU A 145 2.83 -8.55 5.14
N LEU A 146 3.42 -8.35 3.96
CA LEU A 146 3.85 -9.43 3.07
C LEU A 146 5.20 -10.05 3.45
N LYS A 147 5.85 -9.54 4.52
CA LYS A 147 7.20 -9.90 4.97
C LYS A 147 8.23 -9.84 3.83
N ILE A 148 8.10 -8.83 2.96
CA ILE A 148 9.01 -8.61 1.83
C ILE A 148 10.07 -7.59 2.22
N THR A 149 11.32 -8.04 2.21
CA THR A 149 12.49 -7.18 2.31
C THR A 149 13.02 -6.95 0.90
N LEU A 150 12.93 -5.72 0.40
CA LEU A 150 13.49 -5.37 -0.90
C LEU A 150 15.03 -5.35 -0.79
N GLN A 151 15.72 -6.33 -1.39
CA GLN A 151 17.20 -6.44 -1.35
C GLN A 151 17.89 -5.71 -2.51
#